data_AF-A0A956D1P9-F1
#
_entry.id   AF-A0A956D1P9-F1
#
_cell.length_a   1.000
_cell.length_b   1.000
_cell.length_c   1.000
_cell.angle_alpha   90.00
_cell.angle_beta   90.00
_cell.angle_gamma   90.00
#
_symmetry.space_group_name_H-M   'P 1'
#
loop_
_entity.id
_entity.type
_entity.pdbx_description
1 polymer ?
#
loop_
_entity_poly.entity_id
_entity_poly.type
_entity_poly.pdbx_seq_one_letter_code
_entity_poly.pdbx_strand_id
1 'polypeptide(L)'
;MGTLRRLPLALMFGLVTACSAGGGSPLDGSMAGPDAGAGTDAGEPMTPECASDEDCGSGFVCAAVGGVPQCVPDPNPPPPGDGTDCGTCPAPGECRAGICVQPSATGAFCEFDPECGEGELCIAGRCTPDPRTPTPCTTDGDCYAGLTCGPDGFCICAFATDCPAGLICEEGACVPPPGSGTPCVADAECPADEVCDRGSCRDGMLCDIGHPDFSGTWTMQSVLRIREALPSWLDSFLTSVEEPLRFIAGDAACFDFGLPMWVETEICDLVRPLIEEYVPPWGRSLARAIADLNDVLNEWHVDETMHLTAGSVTDSYRGDHTWDRLTIYYRGMPLMGTPETIRDWRFSPSPFNASAVCGTFYIDRHDVNVSIGAIIAWAVDVLVWAITEGEHDSLGSALSAMSAGFCRALGDFADENVDYAGVGDRVFGICTSQVESLINRALRALIDARIGTSPITLRGEAPVTGPSSLRPGTWDGTLLGSGFTGDWSAMR
;
A
#
# COMPACT_ATOMS: atom_id res chain seq x y z
N MET A 1 -36.43 -6.07 50.85
CA MET A 1 -35.70 -6.42 52.09
C MET A 1 -34.91 -7.70 51.83
N GLY A 2 -33.63 -7.58 51.49
CA GLY A 2 -32.68 -8.70 51.38
C GLY A 2 -31.35 -8.25 52.00
N THR A 3 -30.65 -9.14 52.70
CA THR A 3 -29.45 -8.76 53.47
C THR A 3 -28.18 -8.83 52.62
N LEU A 4 -27.73 -7.69 52.11
CA LEU A 4 -26.40 -7.54 51.53
C LEU A 4 -25.30 -7.93 52.53
N ARG A 5 -24.41 -8.84 52.13
CA ARG A 5 -23.23 -9.22 52.92
C ARG A 5 -22.07 -8.29 52.58
N ARG A 6 -21.45 -7.70 53.62
CA ARG A 6 -20.22 -6.89 53.48
C ARG A 6 -19.03 -7.79 53.09
N LEU A 7 -18.25 -7.36 52.10
CA LEU A 7 -16.94 -7.91 51.71
C LEU A 7 -15.86 -6.82 51.89
N PRO A 8 -14.65 -7.12 52.40
CA PRO A 8 -13.61 -6.13 52.61
C PRO A 8 -12.69 -5.95 51.38
N LEU A 9 -12.28 -4.71 51.11
CA LEU A 9 -11.37 -4.32 50.03
C LEU A 9 -9.92 -4.21 50.55
N ALA A 10 -8.91 -4.75 49.86
CA ALA A 10 -7.49 -4.59 50.24
C ALA A 10 -6.48 -4.90 49.10
N LEU A 11 -5.35 -4.15 49.09
CA LEU A 11 -4.08 -4.36 48.32
C LEU A 11 -4.19 -4.18 46.78
N MET A 12 -3.18 -3.73 46.02
CA MET A 12 -1.71 -3.64 46.18
C MET A 12 -1.12 -2.23 45.82
N PHE A 13 0.22 -2.04 45.86
CA PHE A 13 0.92 -0.73 45.68
C PHE A 13 2.34 -0.86 45.06
N GLY A 14 2.87 0.18 44.37
CA GLY A 14 4.26 0.33 43.82
C GLY A 14 4.39 0.05 42.30
N LEU A 15 5.37 0.54 41.51
CA LEU A 15 6.57 1.42 41.64
C LEU A 15 6.71 2.28 40.33
N VAL A 16 7.45 3.40 40.13
CA VAL A 16 8.49 4.23 40.81
C VAL A 16 9.91 4.19 40.16
N THR A 17 10.32 5.32 39.50
CA THR A 17 11.69 5.78 39.06
C THR A 17 12.48 4.96 38.00
N ALA A 18 13.42 5.49 37.17
CA ALA A 18 13.80 6.85 36.69
C ALA A 18 14.92 6.79 35.57
N CYS A 19 15.47 7.96 35.15
CA CYS A 19 16.72 8.21 34.36
C CYS A 19 16.68 8.17 32.80
N SER A 20 17.68 8.68 32.03
CA SER A 20 18.37 10.01 32.02
C SER A 20 19.50 10.15 30.94
N ALA A 21 19.39 11.15 30.04
CA ALA A 21 20.45 11.95 29.38
C ALA A 21 21.49 11.37 28.35
N GLY A 22 21.88 12.23 27.38
CA GLY A 22 23.03 12.13 26.46
C GLY A 22 22.68 11.85 24.98
N GLY A 23 23.30 12.43 23.93
CA GLY A 23 24.22 13.58 23.83
C GLY A 23 25.35 13.41 22.79
N GLY A 24 25.35 14.15 21.65
CA GLY A 24 26.45 14.13 20.68
C GLY A 24 26.20 14.86 19.33
N SER A 25 27.27 15.36 18.69
CA SER A 25 27.35 16.06 17.37
C SER A 25 28.85 16.24 16.99
N PRO A 26 29.24 16.89 15.86
CA PRO A 26 28.96 16.64 14.43
C PRO A 26 30.28 16.43 13.62
N LEU A 27 30.25 16.30 12.28
CA LEU A 27 31.43 16.49 11.38
C LEU A 27 31.06 16.98 9.95
N ASP A 28 32.06 17.54 9.25
CA ASP A 28 32.00 18.25 7.95
C ASP A 28 32.24 17.39 6.68
N GLY A 29 31.97 17.95 5.49
CA GLY A 29 32.51 17.47 4.20
C GLY A 29 32.13 18.33 2.98
N SER A 30 33.11 18.86 2.22
CA SER A 30 32.93 19.62 0.96
C SER A 30 33.73 19.00 -0.20
N MET A 31 33.39 19.29 -1.48
CA MET A 31 34.34 19.52 -2.60
C MET A 31 33.63 20.07 -3.87
N ALA A 32 34.36 20.29 -4.98
CA ALA A 32 33.97 21.18 -6.11
C ALA A 32 34.13 20.57 -7.54
N GLY A 33 33.81 21.36 -8.59
CA GLY A 33 33.81 21.00 -10.04
C GLY A 33 35.19 20.86 -10.74
N PRO A 34 35.30 20.91 -12.10
CA PRO A 34 35.00 22.14 -12.90
C PRO A 34 34.54 21.91 -14.38
N ASP A 35 34.63 22.97 -15.21
CA ASP A 35 34.13 23.11 -16.61
C ASP A 35 35.04 22.59 -17.76
N ALA A 36 34.49 22.59 -18.98
CA ALA A 36 35.20 22.58 -20.28
C ALA A 36 34.42 23.37 -21.37
N GLY A 37 35.09 23.86 -22.43
CA GLY A 37 34.51 24.77 -23.44
C GLY A 37 34.84 24.43 -24.90
N ALA A 38 34.29 25.22 -25.85
CA ALA A 38 34.28 24.92 -27.29
C ALA A 38 34.92 26.01 -28.18
N GLY A 39 35.13 25.70 -29.46
CA GLY A 39 35.64 26.62 -30.50
C GLY A 39 35.34 26.13 -31.93
N THR A 40 35.35 27.05 -32.90
CA THR A 40 34.89 26.83 -34.30
C THR A 40 35.76 27.62 -35.29
N ASP A 41 36.00 27.09 -36.50
CA ASP A 41 36.68 27.80 -37.60
C ASP A 41 36.11 27.35 -38.97
N ALA A 42 36.36 28.08 -40.07
CA ALA A 42 35.48 28.07 -41.25
C ALA A 42 36.13 28.03 -42.66
N GLY A 43 35.74 27.02 -43.44
CA GLY A 43 35.22 27.18 -44.82
C GLY A 43 36.18 27.50 -45.99
N GLU A 44 36.64 26.47 -46.68
CA GLU A 44 37.10 26.55 -48.09
C GLU A 44 35.94 26.31 -49.09
N PRO A 45 36.04 26.71 -50.37
CA PRO A 45 34.96 26.54 -51.35
C PRO A 45 34.76 25.07 -51.74
N MET A 46 33.57 24.53 -51.43
CA MET A 46 33.25 23.11 -51.61
C MET A 46 33.03 22.73 -53.09
N THR A 47 33.46 21.51 -53.43
CA THR A 47 33.18 20.85 -54.72
C THR A 47 31.98 19.92 -54.58
N PRO A 48 31.25 19.60 -55.66
CA PRO A 48 30.14 18.64 -55.58
C PRO A 48 30.64 17.25 -55.19
N GLU A 49 29.97 16.63 -54.24
CA GLU A 49 30.36 15.33 -53.65
C GLU A 49 29.69 14.14 -54.36
N CYS A 50 28.52 14.37 -54.95
CA CYS A 50 27.66 13.37 -55.56
C CYS A 50 27.06 13.88 -56.89
N ALA A 51 26.60 12.96 -57.75
CA ALA A 51 25.78 13.26 -58.93
C ALA A 51 24.38 12.63 -58.85
N SER A 52 24.22 11.64 -57.98
CA SER A 52 23.03 10.83 -57.73
C SER A 52 23.07 10.24 -56.32
N ASP A 53 21.95 9.68 -55.85
CA ASP A 53 21.88 9.04 -54.53
C ASP A 53 22.78 7.79 -54.43
N GLU A 54 23.08 7.13 -55.57
CA GLU A 54 24.01 5.99 -55.65
C GLU A 54 25.48 6.37 -55.35
N ASP A 55 25.83 7.66 -55.42
CA ASP A 55 27.16 8.16 -55.02
C ASP A 55 27.28 8.36 -53.50
N CYS A 56 26.17 8.28 -52.75
CA CYS A 56 26.11 8.52 -51.32
C CYS A 56 26.12 7.22 -50.49
N GLY A 57 26.59 7.31 -49.25
CA GLY A 57 26.53 6.20 -48.28
C GLY A 57 25.11 5.98 -47.76
N SER A 58 24.81 4.75 -47.31
CA SER A 58 23.51 4.38 -46.73
C SER A 58 23.06 5.36 -45.64
N GLY A 59 21.84 5.89 -45.77
CA GLY A 59 21.27 6.92 -44.88
C GLY A 59 21.48 8.36 -45.36
N PHE A 60 22.09 8.57 -46.53
CA PHE A 60 22.32 9.87 -47.15
C PHE A 60 21.77 9.89 -48.59
N VAL A 61 21.30 11.06 -49.02
CA VAL A 61 20.77 11.35 -50.36
C VAL A 61 21.49 12.55 -50.98
N CYS A 62 21.55 12.62 -52.31
CA CYS A 62 22.28 13.65 -53.04
C CYS A 62 21.42 14.91 -53.24
N ALA A 63 21.57 15.89 -52.34
CA ALA A 63 20.78 17.12 -52.35
C ALA A 63 21.62 18.37 -52.64
N ALA A 64 21.00 19.39 -53.25
CA ALA A 64 21.67 20.64 -53.60
C ALA A 64 21.75 21.62 -52.41
N VAL A 65 22.73 21.43 -51.52
CA VAL A 65 23.03 22.34 -50.40
C VAL A 65 23.67 23.63 -50.95
N GLY A 66 22.99 24.76 -50.77
CA GLY A 66 23.47 26.06 -51.30
C GLY A 66 23.61 26.12 -52.83
N GLY A 67 23.06 25.14 -53.57
CA GLY A 67 23.24 24.98 -55.01
C GLY A 67 24.38 24.05 -55.43
N VAL A 68 25.07 23.41 -54.48
CA VAL A 68 26.09 22.37 -54.73
C VAL A 68 25.54 21.00 -54.31
N PRO A 69 25.55 19.97 -55.17
CA PRO A 69 25.24 18.59 -54.77
C PRO A 69 26.17 18.08 -53.66
N GLN A 70 25.59 17.72 -52.52
CA GLN A 70 26.26 17.13 -51.37
C GLN A 70 25.43 15.96 -50.83
N CYS A 71 26.09 14.99 -50.18
CA CYS A 71 25.40 13.89 -49.53
C CYS A 71 24.85 14.36 -48.17
N VAL A 72 23.56 14.65 -48.10
CA VAL A 72 22.87 15.04 -46.86
C VAL A 72 22.18 13.83 -46.23
N PRO A 73 22.00 13.78 -44.89
CA PRO A 73 21.17 12.77 -44.27
C PRO A 73 19.77 12.75 -44.89
N ASP A 74 19.23 11.56 -45.15
CA ASP A 74 17.88 11.40 -45.70
C ASP A 74 16.85 12.07 -44.78
N PRO A 75 16.00 13.01 -45.26
CA PRO A 75 14.95 13.62 -44.45
C PRO A 75 13.77 12.68 -44.16
N ASN A 76 13.64 11.55 -44.85
CA ASN A 76 12.70 10.47 -44.54
C ASN A 76 13.46 9.12 -44.51
N PRO A 77 14.40 8.93 -43.56
CA PRO A 77 15.20 7.72 -43.53
C PRO A 77 14.27 6.52 -43.36
N PRO A 78 14.41 5.45 -44.18
CA PRO A 78 13.63 4.23 -43.95
C PRO A 78 13.94 3.69 -42.55
N PRO A 79 12.93 3.17 -41.81
CA PRO A 79 13.18 2.58 -40.51
C PRO A 79 14.18 1.41 -40.63
N PRO A 80 14.97 1.11 -39.58
CA PRO A 80 15.95 0.02 -39.63
C PRO A 80 15.28 -1.34 -39.93
N GLY A 81 15.50 -1.84 -41.16
CA GLY A 81 14.85 -3.04 -41.69
C GLY A 81 13.69 -2.69 -42.63
N ASP A 82 13.87 -2.95 -43.93
CA ASP A 82 12.90 -2.75 -45.01
C ASP A 82 11.84 -3.88 -45.12
N GLY A 83 11.61 -4.58 -44.01
CA GLY A 83 10.33 -5.20 -43.65
C GLY A 83 9.81 -6.38 -44.48
N THR A 84 10.59 -6.89 -45.44
CA THR A 84 10.06 -7.81 -46.48
C THR A 84 10.77 -9.15 -46.64
N ASP A 85 11.97 -9.36 -46.06
CA ASP A 85 12.64 -10.67 -46.05
C ASP A 85 13.50 -10.86 -44.78
N CYS A 86 12.90 -11.45 -43.74
CA CYS A 86 13.58 -11.78 -42.49
C CYS A 86 14.50 -13.02 -42.60
N GLY A 87 15.48 -12.98 -43.50
CA GLY A 87 16.42 -14.09 -43.70
C GLY A 87 17.28 -14.42 -42.48
N THR A 88 17.63 -13.39 -41.68
CA THR A 88 18.32 -13.53 -40.38
C THR A 88 18.04 -12.30 -39.51
N CYS A 89 17.23 -12.45 -38.46
CA CYS A 89 17.36 -11.56 -37.30
C CYS A 89 18.66 -11.90 -36.55
N PRO A 90 19.45 -10.92 -36.09
CA PRO A 90 20.53 -11.17 -35.15
C PRO A 90 19.96 -11.72 -33.84
N ALA A 91 20.41 -12.91 -33.43
CA ALA A 91 20.04 -13.48 -32.14
C ALA A 91 20.52 -12.56 -31.00
N PRO A 92 19.71 -12.33 -29.94
CA PRO A 92 18.51 -13.11 -29.58
C PRO A 92 17.19 -12.78 -30.30
N GLY A 93 17.11 -11.73 -31.12
CA GLY A 93 15.82 -11.24 -31.63
C GLY A 93 15.12 -12.11 -32.69
N GLU A 94 13.80 -11.97 -32.75
CA GLU A 94 12.86 -12.73 -33.60
C GLU A 94 12.25 -11.84 -34.70
N CYS A 95 11.76 -12.43 -35.80
CA CYS A 95 10.98 -11.71 -36.81
C CYS A 95 9.48 -12.02 -36.72
N ARG A 96 8.67 -10.96 -36.72
CA ARG A 96 7.21 -10.99 -36.58
C ARG A 96 6.57 -10.09 -37.63
N ALA A 97 5.62 -10.62 -38.40
CA ALA A 97 4.94 -9.93 -39.50
C ALA A 97 5.87 -9.25 -40.56
N GLY A 98 7.15 -9.63 -40.63
CA GLY A 98 8.18 -9.02 -41.50
C GLY A 98 9.10 -8.01 -40.79
N ILE A 99 8.80 -7.65 -39.54
CA ILE A 99 9.58 -6.74 -38.68
C ILE A 99 10.54 -7.57 -37.82
N CYS A 100 11.79 -7.15 -37.69
CA CYS A 100 12.75 -7.77 -36.77
C CYS A 100 12.68 -7.09 -35.40
N VAL A 101 12.18 -7.81 -34.39
CA VAL A 101 12.21 -7.40 -32.98
C VAL A 101 13.60 -7.72 -32.44
N GLN A 102 14.12 -6.88 -31.56
CA GLN A 102 15.39 -7.08 -30.87
C GLN A 102 15.17 -6.92 -29.37
N PRO A 103 15.78 -7.78 -28.52
CA PRO A 103 15.65 -7.67 -27.08
C PRO A 103 16.17 -6.33 -26.58
N SER A 104 15.67 -5.90 -25.41
CA SER A 104 16.16 -4.69 -24.76
C SER A 104 17.68 -4.72 -24.56
N ALA A 105 18.38 -3.66 -24.96
CA ALA A 105 19.83 -3.53 -24.79
C ALA A 105 20.30 -3.52 -23.32
N THR A 106 19.38 -3.52 -22.35
CA THR A 106 19.67 -3.68 -20.92
C THR A 106 19.25 -5.03 -20.34
N GLY A 107 18.52 -5.86 -21.09
CA GLY A 107 17.90 -7.10 -20.59
C GLY A 107 16.86 -6.90 -19.48
N ALA A 108 16.46 -5.67 -19.15
CA ALA A 108 15.58 -5.38 -18.00
C ALA A 108 14.07 -5.39 -18.32
N PHE A 109 13.73 -5.57 -19.59
CA PHE A 109 12.38 -5.66 -20.16
C PHE A 109 12.44 -6.55 -21.39
N CYS A 110 11.32 -7.19 -21.71
CA CYS A 110 11.19 -8.19 -22.76
C CYS A 110 9.75 -8.25 -23.28
N GLU A 111 9.54 -8.87 -24.44
CA GLU A 111 8.25 -9.39 -24.86
C GLU A 111 8.17 -10.93 -24.67
N PHE A 112 9.30 -11.67 -24.72
CA PHE A 112 9.38 -13.14 -24.55
C PHE A 112 10.62 -13.65 -23.81
N ASP A 113 10.56 -14.88 -23.28
CA ASP A 113 11.68 -15.55 -22.59
C ASP A 113 13.06 -15.46 -23.30
N PRO A 114 13.19 -15.65 -24.64
CA PRO A 114 14.50 -15.65 -25.32
C PRO A 114 15.19 -14.28 -25.34
N GLU A 115 14.51 -13.21 -24.92
CA GLU A 115 15.06 -11.87 -24.80
C GLU A 115 15.83 -11.65 -23.48
N CYS A 116 15.68 -12.58 -22.53
CA CYS A 116 16.25 -12.53 -21.19
C CYS A 116 17.57 -13.31 -21.07
N GLY A 117 18.28 -13.15 -19.94
CA GLY A 117 19.54 -13.83 -19.68
C GLY A 117 19.39 -15.33 -19.39
N GLU A 118 20.51 -16.07 -19.37
CA GLU A 118 20.52 -17.47 -18.92
C GLU A 118 20.02 -17.57 -17.46
N GLY A 119 18.84 -18.15 -17.26
CA GLY A 119 18.20 -18.31 -15.94
C GLY A 119 17.09 -17.31 -15.62
N GLU A 120 16.77 -16.41 -16.56
CA GLU A 120 15.66 -15.47 -16.47
C GLU A 120 14.52 -15.87 -17.43
N LEU A 121 13.30 -15.45 -17.10
CA LEU A 121 12.06 -15.64 -17.88
C LEU A 121 11.40 -14.28 -18.10
N CYS A 122 10.57 -14.15 -19.14
CA CYS A 122 9.80 -12.95 -19.37
C CYS A 122 8.45 -13.00 -18.65
N ILE A 123 8.34 -12.30 -17.53
CA ILE A 123 7.12 -12.28 -16.72
C ILE A 123 6.55 -10.86 -16.70
N ALA A 124 5.33 -10.68 -17.22
CA ALA A 124 4.67 -9.38 -17.37
C ALA A 124 5.52 -8.29 -18.06
N GLY A 125 6.33 -8.70 -19.05
CA GLY A 125 7.23 -7.82 -19.80
C GLY A 125 8.56 -7.50 -19.12
N ARG A 126 8.92 -8.26 -18.06
CA ARG A 126 10.18 -8.12 -17.33
C ARG A 126 10.96 -9.42 -17.26
N CYS A 127 12.23 -9.35 -17.65
CA CYS A 127 13.18 -10.42 -17.35
C CYS A 127 13.33 -10.56 -15.84
N THR A 128 13.03 -11.75 -15.36
CA THR A 128 12.90 -12.08 -13.94
C THR A 128 13.56 -13.45 -13.71
N PRO A 129 14.39 -13.64 -12.67
CA PRO A 129 14.94 -14.96 -12.36
C PRO A 129 13.83 -16.00 -12.21
N ASP A 130 13.97 -17.19 -12.82
CA ASP A 130 12.90 -18.20 -12.85
C ASP A 130 12.37 -18.50 -11.43
N PRO A 131 11.13 -18.10 -11.09
CA PRO A 131 10.62 -18.17 -9.72
C PRO A 131 10.33 -19.61 -9.25
N ARG A 132 10.44 -20.60 -10.14
CA ARG A 132 10.38 -22.03 -9.82
C ARG A 132 11.73 -22.60 -9.40
N THR A 133 12.83 -21.90 -9.69
CA THR A 133 14.20 -22.32 -9.34
C THR A 133 14.53 -21.85 -7.92
N PRO A 134 14.77 -22.75 -6.94
CA PRO A 134 15.03 -22.34 -5.56
C PRO A 134 16.36 -21.60 -5.42
N THR A 135 16.31 -20.27 -5.30
CA THR A 135 17.47 -19.42 -5.04
C THR A 135 17.99 -19.65 -3.61
N PRO A 136 19.24 -20.11 -3.43
CA PRO A 136 19.81 -20.31 -2.09
C PRO A 136 20.17 -18.96 -1.45
N CYS A 137 19.94 -18.84 -0.14
CA CYS A 137 20.11 -17.59 0.61
C CYS A 137 20.76 -17.81 1.99
N THR A 138 21.27 -16.73 2.56
CA THR A 138 21.71 -16.64 3.96
C THR A 138 21.07 -15.48 4.73
N THR A 139 20.55 -14.50 4.00
CA THR A 139 19.83 -13.31 4.45
C THR A 139 18.78 -12.93 3.41
N ASP A 140 17.79 -12.10 3.77
CA ASP A 140 16.77 -11.62 2.82
C ASP A 140 17.38 -10.82 1.65
N GLY A 141 18.55 -10.21 1.86
CA GLY A 141 19.29 -9.48 0.83
C GLY A 141 19.97 -10.35 -0.23
N ASP A 142 19.97 -11.68 -0.07
CA ASP A 142 20.41 -12.63 -1.10
C ASP A 142 19.26 -12.97 -2.08
N CYS A 143 18.03 -12.53 -1.80
CA CYS A 143 16.83 -12.83 -2.57
C CYS A 143 16.42 -11.70 -3.51
N TYR A 144 15.69 -12.03 -4.59
CA TYR A 144 15.12 -10.99 -5.48
C TYR A 144 13.99 -10.22 -4.78
N ALA A 145 13.73 -9.00 -5.25
CA ALA A 145 12.92 -8.00 -4.55
C ALA A 145 11.51 -8.48 -4.17
N GLY A 146 11.33 -8.79 -2.88
CA GLY A 146 10.06 -9.18 -2.27
C GLY A 146 10.12 -10.51 -1.53
N LEU A 147 10.95 -11.45 -1.99
CA LEU A 147 11.14 -12.72 -1.27
C LEU A 147 11.94 -12.53 0.02
N THR A 148 11.77 -13.47 0.95
CA THR A 148 12.50 -13.56 2.23
C THR A 148 13.31 -14.85 2.31
N CYS A 149 14.34 -14.88 3.16
CA CYS A 149 15.17 -16.07 3.29
C CYS A 149 14.54 -17.08 4.25
N GLY A 150 14.04 -18.18 3.70
CA GLY A 150 13.35 -19.23 4.43
C GLY A 150 14.27 -20.04 5.36
N PRO A 151 13.70 -20.77 6.34
CA PRO A 151 14.45 -21.49 7.37
C PRO A 151 15.37 -22.59 6.83
N ASP A 152 15.08 -23.11 5.63
CA ASP A 152 15.89 -24.12 4.93
C ASP A 152 17.01 -23.54 4.06
N GLY A 153 17.21 -22.21 4.07
CA GLY A 153 18.26 -21.53 3.31
C GLY A 153 17.92 -21.29 1.83
N PHE A 154 16.63 -21.14 1.51
CA PHE A 154 16.13 -20.79 0.18
C PHE A 154 15.17 -19.61 0.24
N CYS A 155 15.16 -18.78 -0.80
CA CYS A 155 14.23 -17.66 -0.93
C CYS A 155 12.79 -18.17 -1.08
N ILE A 156 11.88 -17.63 -0.26
CA ILE A 156 10.45 -17.95 -0.24
C ILE A 156 9.61 -16.67 -0.26
N CYS A 157 8.42 -16.76 -0.85
CA CYS A 157 7.39 -15.73 -0.73
C CYS A 157 6.59 -15.92 0.57
N ALA A 158 5.91 -14.86 1.01
CA ALA A 158 4.86 -14.96 2.03
C ALA A 158 3.51 -14.47 1.51
N PHE A 159 3.51 -13.55 0.54
CA PHE A 159 2.32 -12.91 -0.04
C PHE A 159 2.41 -12.79 -1.56
N ALA A 160 1.28 -12.57 -2.24
CA ALA A 160 1.26 -12.40 -3.69
C ALA A 160 2.12 -11.21 -4.19
N THR A 161 2.25 -10.15 -3.38
CA THR A 161 3.12 -8.98 -3.66
C THR A 161 4.62 -9.27 -3.65
N ASP A 162 5.02 -10.44 -3.16
CA ASP A 162 6.42 -10.89 -3.15
C ASP A 162 6.77 -11.63 -4.45
N CYS A 163 5.75 -11.98 -5.23
CA CYS A 163 5.85 -12.68 -6.49
C CYS A 163 5.78 -11.73 -7.70
N PRO A 164 6.44 -12.09 -8.82
CA PRO A 164 6.29 -11.39 -10.09
C PRO A 164 4.82 -11.25 -10.52
N ALA A 165 4.49 -10.17 -11.22
CA ALA A 165 3.11 -9.88 -11.63
C ALA A 165 2.51 -11.04 -12.42
N GLY A 166 1.25 -11.38 -12.11
CA GLY A 166 0.58 -12.56 -12.67
C GLY A 166 0.78 -13.87 -11.90
N LEU A 167 1.67 -13.92 -10.90
CA LEU A 167 1.86 -15.08 -10.02
C LEU A 167 1.34 -14.79 -8.59
N ILE A 168 1.01 -15.86 -7.86
CA ILE A 168 0.63 -15.82 -6.44
C ILE A 168 1.63 -16.59 -5.59
N CYS A 169 1.61 -16.39 -4.26
CA CYS A 169 2.38 -17.21 -3.34
C CYS A 169 1.57 -18.42 -2.86
N GLU A 170 2.08 -19.64 -3.06
CA GLU A 170 1.52 -20.89 -2.53
C GLU A 170 2.64 -21.77 -1.97
N GLU A 171 2.46 -22.26 -0.73
CA GLU A 171 3.46 -23.05 0.03
C GLU A 171 4.90 -22.48 0.08
N GLY A 172 5.04 -21.16 -0.11
CA GLY A 172 6.33 -20.44 -0.12
C GLY A 172 6.98 -20.30 -1.52
N ALA A 173 6.37 -20.86 -2.56
CA ALA A 173 6.78 -20.70 -3.95
C ALA A 173 5.85 -19.75 -4.72
N CYS A 174 6.38 -19.06 -5.73
CA CYS A 174 5.59 -18.22 -6.62
C CYS A 174 5.05 -19.06 -7.78
N VAL A 175 3.73 -19.23 -7.83
CA VAL A 175 3.03 -20.16 -8.74
C VAL A 175 1.91 -19.45 -9.52
N PRO A 176 1.44 -20.04 -10.63
CA PRO A 176 0.27 -19.53 -11.35
C PRO A 176 -1.02 -19.59 -10.51
N PRO A 177 -1.93 -18.60 -10.63
CA PRO A 177 -3.19 -18.61 -9.89
C PRO A 177 -4.12 -19.77 -10.30
N PRO A 178 -4.85 -20.39 -9.37
CA PRO A 178 -5.66 -21.56 -9.66
C PRO A 178 -6.88 -21.24 -10.54
N GLY A 179 -7.07 -22.02 -11.61
CA GLY A 179 -8.28 -22.00 -12.44
C GLY A 179 -8.31 -20.96 -13.56
N SER A 180 -7.20 -20.28 -13.85
CA SER A 180 -7.10 -19.18 -14.80
C SER A 180 -6.98 -19.57 -16.28
N GLY A 181 -6.60 -20.82 -16.59
CA GLY A 181 -6.44 -21.33 -17.95
C GLY A 181 -5.59 -22.61 -17.99
N THR A 182 -4.81 -22.78 -19.06
CA THR A 182 -3.60 -23.62 -19.00
C THR A 182 -2.56 -22.86 -18.18
N PRO A 183 -2.10 -23.36 -17.02
CA PRO A 183 -1.14 -22.63 -16.18
C PRO A 183 0.25 -22.66 -16.80
N CYS A 184 0.98 -21.55 -16.69
CA CYS A 184 2.36 -21.36 -17.15
C CYS A 184 3.10 -20.39 -16.23
N VAL A 185 4.44 -20.43 -16.20
CA VAL A 185 5.27 -19.36 -15.64
C VAL A 185 6.03 -18.61 -16.75
N ALA A 186 6.25 -19.28 -17.88
CA ALA A 186 7.00 -18.83 -19.05
C ALA A 186 6.21 -19.10 -20.35
N ASP A 187 6.52 -18.41 -21.44
CA ASP A 187 5.90 -18.65 -22.75
C ASP A 187 6.19 -20.06 -23.27
N ALA A 188 7.38 -20.59 -22.96
CA ALA A 188 7.81 -21.94 -23.34
C ALA A 188 6.96 -23.09 -22.75
N GLU A 189 6.05 -22.81 -21.82
CA GLU A 189 5.07 -23.78 -21.31
C GLU A 189 3.77 -23.82 -22.12
N CYS A 190 3.53 -22.83 -22.98
CA CYS A 190 2.28 -22.67 -23.69
C CYS A 190 2.22 -23.43 -25.02
N PRO A 191 1.00 -23.70 -25.54
CA PRO A 191 0.81 -24.17 -26.90
C PRO A 191 1.45 -23.23 -27.94
N ALA A 192 1.74 -23.76 -29.13
CA ALA A 192 2.14 -22.91 -30.25
C ALA A 192 1.04 -21.87 -30.55
N ASP A 193 1.47 -20.65 -30.88
CA ASP A 193 0.63 -19.46 -31.06
C ASP A 193 -0.05 -18.95 -29.75
N GLU A 194 0.30 -19.47 -28.57
CA GLU A 194 -0.08 -18.93 -27.25
C GLU A 194 1.13 -18.41 -26.45
N VAL A 195 0.90 -17.45 -25.55
CA VAL A 195 1.90 -16.77 -24.69
C VAL A 195 1.41 -16.70 -23.24
N CYS A 196 2.31 -16.48 -22.27
CA CYS A 196 1.99 -16.56 -20.84
C CYS A 196 1.55 -15.22 -20.21
N ASP A 197 0.24 -14.91 -20.23
CA ASP A 197 -0.33 -13.73 -19.55
C ASP A 197 -1.03 -14.09 -18.23
N ARG A 198 -0.49 -13.58 -17.12
CA ARG A 198 -0.97 -13.80 -15.74
C ARG A 198 -1.00 -15.27 -15.35
N GLY A 199 0.17 -15.89 -15.48
CA GLY A 199 0.37 -17.32 -15.23
C GLY A 199 -0.51 -18.24 -16.10
N SER A 200 -1.03 -17.73 -17.22
CA SER A 200 -2.07 -18.40 -18.01
C SER A 200 -1.78 -18.25 -19.50
N CYS A 201 -1.80 -19.36 -20.25
CA CYS A 201 -1.64 -19.30 -21.69
C CYS A 201 -2.83 -18.60 -22.36
N ARG A 202 -2.53 -17.68 -23.29
CA ARG A 202 -3.49 -16.94 -24.12
C ARG A 202 -3.02 -16.87 -25.56
N ASP A 203 -3.97 -16.82 -26.49
CA ASP A 203 -3.74 -16.54 -27.92
C ASP A 203 -2.85 -15.30 -28.11
N GLY A 204 -1.66 -15.50 -28.69
CA GLY A 204 -0.67 -14.45 -28.90
C GLY A 204 -1.12 -13.35 -29.85
N MET A 205 -2.15 -13.60 -30.68
CA MET A 205 -2.76 -12.55 -31.51
C MET A 205 -3.53 -11.51 -30.67
N LEU A 206 -3.77 -11.76 -29.38
CA LEU A 206 -4.26 -10.77 -28.42
C LEU A 206 -3.15 -9.85 -27.87
N CYS A 207 -1.89 -10.11 -28.21
CA CYS A 207 -0.74 -9.30 -27.78
C CYS A 207 -0.20 -8.39 -28.89
N ASP A 208 -0.60 -8.61 -30.15
CA ASP A 208 -0.38 -7.72 -31.31
C ASP A 208 -1.28 -6.45 -31.25
N ILE A 209 -1.39 -5.83 -30.07
CA ILE A 209 -2.25 -4.68 -29.78
C ILE A 209 -1.37 -3.46 -29.53
N GLY A 210 -1.40 -2.52 -30.48
CA GLY A 210 -0.42 -1.44 -30.61
C GLY A 210 -0.10 -0.63 -29.34
N HIS A 211 1.20 -0.54 -29.09
CA HIS A 211 1.92 0.19 -28.05
C HIS A 211 1.20 1.45 -27.51
N PRO A 212 0.60 1.42 -26.30
CA PRO A 212 -0.02 2.58 -25.69
C PRO A 212 1.00 3.59 -25.15
N ASP A 213 0.60 4.86 -25.07
CA ASP A 213 1.31 5.87 -24.28
C ASP A 213 0.51 6.17 -23.01
N PHE A 214 0.96 5.63 -21.89
CA PHE A 214 0.42 5.95 -20.57
C PHE A 214 1.22 7.02 -19.81
N SER A 215 2.22 7.66 -20.43
CA SER A 215 3.04 8.68 -19.75
C SER A 215 2.27 9.94 -19.35
N GLY A 216 2.78 10.73 -18.41
CA GLY A 216 2.14 11.92 -17.85
C GLY A 216 1.33 11.66 -16.58
N THR A 217 0.54 12.66 -16.19
CA THR A 217 -0.24 12.66 -14.94
C THR A 217 -1.59 11.95 -15.11
N TRP A 218 -1.97 11.16 -14.10
CA TRP A 218 -3.27 10.51 -13.96
C TRP A 218 -3.89 10.85 -12.61
N THR A 219 -5.19 11.15 -12.60
CA THR A 219 -5.99 11.09 -11.37
C THR A 219 -6.45 9.66 -11.16
N MET A 220 -6.13 9.11 -9.99
CA MET A 220 -6.47 7.75 -9.58
C MET A 220 -7.43 7.77 -8.39
N GLN A 221 -8.26 6.72 -8.31
CA GLN A 221 -9.08 6.45 -7.13
C GLN A 221 -8.97 4.95 -6.80
N SER A 222 -8.38 4.65 -5.65
CA SER A 222 -8.24 3.30 -5.09
C SER A 222 -9.28 3.01 -4.01
N VAL A 223 -9.64 1.74 -3.85
CA VAL A 223 -10.43 1.22 -2.73
C VAL A 223 -9.66 0.04 -2.14
N LEU A 224 -9.05 0.25 -0.97
CA LEU A 224 -8.16 -0.73 -0.33
C LEU A 224 -8.89 -1.41 0.83
N ARG A 225 -9.00 -2.75 0.81
CA ARG A 225 -9.69 -3.55 1.83
C ARG A 225 -8.78 -3.85 3.03
N ILE A 226 -8.23 -2.78 3.62
CA ILE A 226 -7.13 -2.82 4.59
C ILE A 226 -7.38 -3.79 5.75
N ARG A 227 -8.64 -3.99 6.17
CA ARG A 227 -9.06 -4.99 7.18
C ARG A 227 -8.56 -6.41 6.93
N GLU A 228 -8.42 -6.83 5.68
CA GLU A 228 -7.87 -8.15 5.32
C GLU A 228 -6.42 -8.34 5.83
N ALA A 229 -5.69 -7.24 6.01
CA ALA A 229 -4.31 -7.21 6.49
C ALA A 229 -4.10 -6.42 7.81
N LEU A 230 -5.16 -6.11 8.56
CA LEU A 230 -4.99 -5.49 9.88
C LEU A 230 -4.43 -6.53 10.86
N PRO A 231 -3.31 -6.25 11.59
CA PRO A 231 -2.66 -7.28 12.37
C PRO A 231 -3.48 -7.73 13.58
N SER A 232 -3.16 -8.93 14.08
CA SER A 232 -3.76 -9.50 15.29
C SER A 232 -3.56 -8.67 16.58
N TRP A 233 -2.69 -7.65 16.59
CA TRP A 233 -2.63 -6.68 17.70
C TRP A 233 -3.86 -5.76 17.69
N LEU A 234 -4.39 -5.41 16.53
CA LEU A 234 -5.61 -4.62 16.42
C LEU A 234 -6.81 -5.47 16.80
N ASP A 235 -6.91 -6.72 16.37
CA ASP A 235 -7.90 -7.67 16.90
C ASP A 235 -7.81 -7.76 18.42
N SER A 236 -6.60 -7.97 18.97
CA SER A 236 -6.39 -8.04 20.43
C SER A 236 -6.76 -6.75 21.15
N PHE A 237 -6.57 -5.58 20.53
CA PHE A 237 -7.02 -4.29 21.06
C PHE A 237 -8.54 -4.20 21.03
N LEU A 238 -9.14 -4.45 19.87
CA LEU A 238 -10.59 -4.42 19.63
C LEU A 238 -11.30 -5.38 20.58
N THR A 239 -10.97 -6.67 20.63
CA THR A 239 -11.60 -7.63 21.56
C THR A 239 -11.45 -7.22 23.03
N SER A 240 -10.36 -6.53 23.40
CA SER A 240 -10.15 -6.05 24.78
C SER A 240 -10.98 -4.82 25.15
N VAL A 241 -11.54 -4.08 24.19
CA VAL A 241 -12.36 -2.88 24.42
C VAL A 241 -13.80 -3.02 23.90
N GLU A 242 -14.06 -3.94 22.98
CA GLU A 242 -15.33 -4.13 22.27
C GLU A 242 -16.44 -4.51 23.24
N GLU A 243 -16.31 -5.55 24.07
CA GLU A 243 -17.39 -5.92 24.99
C GLU A 243 -17.72 -4.81 26.01
N PRO A 244 -16.74 -4.17 26.70
CA PRO A 244 -17.02 -3.01 27.55
C PRO A 244 -17.71 -1.85 26.82
N LEU A 245 -17.28 -1.55 25.59
CA LEU A 245 -17.84 -0.44 24.81
C LEU A 245 -19.22 -0.76 24.22
N ARG A 246 -19.47 -2.00 23.76
CA ARG A 246 -20.81 -2.48 23.39
C ARG A 246 -21.74 -2.49 24.59
N PHE A 247 -21.26 -2.80 25.80
CA PHE A 247 -22.06 -2.69 27.02
C PHE A 247 -22.44 -1.23 27.33
N ILE A 248 -21.48 -0.29 27.24
CA ILE A 248 -21.73 1.15 27.42
C ILE A 248 -22.67 1.70 26.32
N ALA A 249 -22.55 1.23 25.09
CA ALA A 249 -23.45 1.58 23.98
C ALA A 249 -24.89 1.10 24.22
N GLY A 250 -25.07 0.06 25.04
CA GLY A 250 -26.33 -0.65 25.28
C GLY A 250 -26.55 -1.89 24.39
N ASP A 251 -25.58 -2.25 23.54
CA ASP A 251 -25.68 -3.33 22.55
C ASP A 251 -25.33 -4.71 23.13
N ALA A 252 -24.48 -4.78 24.17
CA ALA A 252 -24.15 -6.00 24.90
C ALA A 252 -24.89 -6.07 26.25
N ALA A 253 -25.24 -7.28 26.69
CA ALA A 253 -25.96 -7.52 27.94
C ALA A 253 -25.06 -7.37 29.19
N CYS A 254 -23.82 -7.83 29.09
CA CYS A 254 -22.75 -7.75 30.10
C CYS A 254 -21.40 -7.97 29.37
N PHE A 255 -20.27 -7.94 30.10
CA PHE A 255 -18.94 -8.32 29.60
C PHE A 255 -18.16 -9.06 30.70
N ASP A 256 -17.10 -9.81 30.32
CA ASP A 256 -16.27 -10.58 31.26
C ASP A 256 -15.42 -9.65 32.15
N PHE A 257 -15.52 -9.79 33.48
CA PHE A 257 -14.72 -9.06 34.48
C PHE A 257 -13.60 -9.91 35.09
N GLY A 258 -13.45 -11.17 34.66
CA GLY A 258 -12.62 -12.20 35.30
C GLY A 258 -13.22 -12.70 36.62
N LEU A 259 -14.54 -12.57 36.81
CA LEU A 259 -15.24 -12.89 38.06
C LEU A 259 -16.14 -14.13 37.87
N PRO A 260 -16.70 -14.70 38.94
CA PRO A 260 -17.72 -15.72 38.80
C PRO A 260 -18.99 -15.10 38.18
N MET A 261 -19.50 -15.68 37.08
CA MET A 261 -20.69 -15.25 36.32
C MET A 261 -21.90 -14.72 37.13
N TRP A 262 -22.16 -15.26 38.33
CA TRP A 262 -23.23 -14.78 39.21
C TRP A 262 -22.95 -13.38 39.82
N VAL A 263 -21.68 -13.03 40.02
CA VAL A 263 -21.24 -11.70 40.46
C VAL A 263 -21.34 -10.71 39.29
N GLU A 264 -20.96 -11.14 38.09
CA GLU A 264 -20.93 -10.32 36.88
C GLU A 264 -22.35 -9.91 36.44
N THR A 265 -23.28 -10.87 36.48
CA THR A 265 -24.70 -10.60 36.19
C THR A 265 -25.26 -9.52 37.14
N GLU A 266 -25.04 -9.66 38.46
CA GLU A 266 -25.51 -8.69 39.47
C GLU A 266 -24.80 -7.32 39.33
N ILE A 267 -23.53 -7.27 38.91
CA ILE A 267 -22.82 -6.02 38.60
C ILE A 267 -23.41 -5.37 37.33
N CYS A 268 -23.65 -6.13 36.27
CA CYS A 268 -24.19 -5.61 35.01
C CYS A 268 -25.63 -5.10 35.15
N ASP A 269 -26.48 -5.81 35.89
CA ASP A 269 -27.85 -5.37 36.20
C ASP A 269 -27.87 -4.12 37.10
N LEU A 270 -26.88 -3.95 37.99
CA LEU A 270 -26.70 -2.75 38.81
C LEU A 270 -26.16 -1.55 38.02
N VAL A 271 -25.22 -1.78 37.09
CA VAL A 271 -24.52 -0.71 36.36
C VAL A 271 -25.30 -0.23 35.13
N ARG A 272 -26.12 -1.06 34.49
CA ARG A 272 -26.90 -0.69 33.30
C ARG A 272 -27.81 0.54 33.51
N PRO A 273 -28.63 0.63 34.59
CA PRO A 273 -29.42 1.85 34.84
C PRO A 273 -28.55 3.10 34.98
N LEU A 274 -27.38 2.98 35.63
CA LEU A 274 -26.44 4.08 35.81
C LEU A 274 -25.83 4.54 34.48
N ILE A 275 -25.61 3.62 33.53
CA ILE A 275 -25.18 3.98 32.16
C ILE A 275 -26.30 4.69 31.40
N GLU A 276 -27.55 4.22 31.51
CA GLU A 276 -28.67 4.82 30.80
C GLU A 276 -29.06 6.21 31.32
N GLU A 277 -28.85 6.47 32.62
CA GLU A 277 -29.12 7.76 33.29
C GLU A 277 -27.95 8.75 33.22
N TYR A 278 -26.70 8.32 33.44
CA TYR A 278 -25.56 9.22 33.64
C TYR A 278 -24.52 9.26 32.51
N VAL A 279 -24.55 8.36 31.52
CA VAL A 279 -23.69 8.47 30.34
C VAL A 279 -24.41 9.30 29.26
N PRO A 280 -23.81 10.42 28.78
CA PRO A 280 -24.41 11.27 27.77
C PRO A 280 -24.82 10.50 26.49
N PRO A 281 -25.84 10.96 25.75
CA PRO A 281 -26.21 10.36 24.46
C PRO A 281 -25.05 10.27 23.46
N TRP A 282 -24.16 11.29 23.45
CA TRP A 282 -22.92 11.23 22.66
C TRP A 282 -21.96 10.15 23.19
N GLY A 283 -21.87 9.94 24.51
CA GLY A 283 -20.97 8.96 25.12
C GLY A 283 -21.31 7.52 24.73
N ARG A 284 -22.61 7.19 24.75
CA ARG A 284 -23.11 5.88 24.27
C ARG A 284 -22.95 5.72 22.75
N SER A 285 -23.06 6.81 21.99
CA SER A 285 -22.86 6.81 20.54
C SER A 285 -21.38 6.68 20.15
N LEU A 286 -20.49 7.27 20.94
CA LEU A 286 -19.04 7.20 20.79
C LEU A 286 -18.52 5.82 21.18
N ALA A 287 -19.01 5.25 22.29
CA ALA A 287 -18.69 3.88 22.68
C ALA A 287 -19.05 2.88 21.56
N ARG A 288 -20.24 3.04 20.94
CA ARG A 288 -20.64 2.26 19.76
C ARG A 288 -19.70 2.46 18.58
N ALA A 289 -19.31 3.71 18.27
CA ALA A 289 -18.40 4.00 17.15
C ALA A 289 -16.99 3.42 17.33
N ILE A 290 -16.49 3.33 18.57
CA ILE A 290 -15.19 2.73 18.87
C ILE A 290 -15.29 1.19 18.90
N ALA A 291 -16.41 0.62 19.34
CA ALA A 291 -16.66 -0.82 19.19
C ALA A 291 -16.79 -1.25 17.72
N ASP A 292 -17.37 -0.38 16.88
CA ASP A 292 -17.49 -0.56 15.43
C ASP A 292 -16.23 -0.09 14.67
N LEU A 293 -15.10 0.19 15.34
CA LEU A 293 -13.86 0.66 14.70
C LEU A 293 -13.30 -0.35 13.67
N ASN A 294 -13.63 -1.63 13.79
CA ASN A 294 -13.32 -2.65 12.78
C ASN A 294 -14.00 -2.35 11.43
N ASP A 295 -15.25 -1.89 11.48
CA ASP A 295 -16.02 -1.53 10.27
C ASP A 295 -15.62 -0.15 9.74
N VAL A 296 -15.15 0.76 10.61
CA VAL A 296 -14.49 2.02 10.21
C VAL A 296 -13.22 1.73 9.42
N LEU A 297 -12.42 0.73 9.82
CA LEU A 297 -11.15 0.40 9.16
C LEU A 297 -11.29 -0.63 8.03
N ASN A 298 -12.52 -0.90 7.57
CA ASN A 298 -12.83 -1.93 6.57
C ASN A 298 -12.29 -1.59 5.17
N GLU A 299 -12.71 -0.45 4.62
CA GLU A 299 -12.37 0.02 3.28
C GLU A 299 -11.82 1.45 3.34
N TRP A 300 -10.66 1.67 2.75
CA TRP A 300 -10.02 2.97 2.61
C TRP A 300 -10.11 3.42 1.16
N HIS A 301 -10.85 4.50 0.90
CA HIS A 301 -10.92 5.10 -0.42
C HIS A 301 -9.85 6.17 -0.52
N VAL A 302 -8.91 6.01 -1.45
CA VAL A 302 -7.79 6.94 -1.63
C VAL A 302 -7.96 7.63 -2.98
N ASP A 303 -8.04 8.96 -2.97
CA ASP A 303 -7.84 9.77 -4.16
C ASP A 303 -6.34 10.06 -4.30
N GLU A 304 -5.79 9.75 -5.46
CA GLU A 304 -4.35 9.74 -5.72
C GLU A 304 -4.02 10.48 -7.02
N THR A 305 -2.81 11.05 -7.11
CA THR A 305 -2.23 11.52 -8.37
C THR A 305 -1.01 10.69 -8.72
N MET A 306 -1.03 9.99 -9.85
CA MET A 306 0.09 9.21 -10.37
C MET A 306 0.79 9.97 -11.50
N HIS A 307 2.13 9.96 -11.52
CA HIS A 307 2.92 10.39 -12.67
C HIS A 307 3.63 9.19 -13.28
N LEU A 308 3.34 8.90 -14.55
CA LEU A 308 4.07 7.91 -15.33
C LEU A 308 5.07 8.61 -16.25
N THR A 309 6.26 8.04 -16.39
CA THR A 309 7.27 8.44 -17.38
C THR A 309 7.55 7.24 -18.27
N ALA A 310 7.69 7.44 -19.58
CA ALA A 310 8.09 6.37 -20.48
C ALA A 310 9.48 5.85 -20.07
N GLY A 311 9.63 4.52 -20.02
CA GLY A 311 10.87 3.86 -19.68
C GLY A 311 11.87 3.84 -20.85
N SER A 312 12.90 3.00 -20.72
CA SER A 312 13.93 2.85 -21.76
C SER A 312 13.53 1.92 -22.92
N VAL A 313 12.35 1.32 -22.85
CA VAL A 313 11.82 0.32 -23.80
C VAL A 313 10.35 0.65 -24.10
N THR A 314 9.87 0.27 -25.28
CA THR A 314 8.44 0.33 -25.63
C THR A 314 7.58 -0.31 -24.54
N ASP A 315 6.41 0.27 -24.27
CA ASP A 315 5.42 -0.19 -23.28
C ASP A 315 5.91 -0.36 -21.84
N SER A 316 7.14 0.09 -21.54
CA SER A 316 7.66 0.22 -20.18
C SER A 316 7.42 1.63 -19.65
N TYR A 317 7.12 1.73 -18.35
CA TYR A 317 6.97 3.01 -17.66
C TYR A 317 7.62 2.97 -16.27
N ARG A 318 7.98 4.14 -15.76
CA ARG A 318 8.38 4.35 -14.36
C ARG A 318 7.43 5.34 -13.71
N GLY A 319 6.90 4.98 -12.55
CA GLY A 319 5.88 5.74 -11.85
C GLY A 319 6.31 6.35 -10.52
N ASP A 320 5.68 7.45 -10.16
CA ASP A 320 5.50 7.91 -8.78
C ASP A 320 4.02 8.21 -8.52
N HIS A 321 3.62 8.33 -7.24
CA HIS A 321 2.28 8.81 -6.91
C HIS A 321 2.23 9.63 -5.60
N THR A 322 1.16 10.39 -5.41
CA THR A 322 0.77 11.03 -4.15
C THR A 322 -0.62 10.58 -3.71
N TRP A 323 -0.80 10.36 -2.41
CA TRP A 323 -2.14 10.25 -1.81
C TRP A 323 -2.63 11.66 -1.47
N ASP A 324 -3.64 12.13 -2.18
CA ASP A 324 -4.10 13.53 -2.10
C ASP A 324 -5.24 13.67 -1.08
N ARG A 325 -6.09 12.64 -0.97
CA ARG A 325 -7.14 12.54 0.05
C ARG A 325 -7.45 11.10 0.40
N LEU A 326 -7.58 10.82 1.70
CA LEU A 326 -8.14 9.59 2.25
C LEU A 326 -9.60 9.84 2.66
N THR A 327 -10.49 8.94 2.26
CA THR A 327 -11.89 8.89 2.71
C THR A 327 -12.19 7.53 3.33
N ILE A 328 -12.70 7.55 4.56
CA ILE A 328 -13.13 6.38 5.34
C ILE A 328 -14.63 6.51 5.61
N TYR A 329 -15.40 5.41 5.54
CA TYR A 329 -16.85 5.47 5.80
C TYR A 329 -17.23 4.85 7.15
N TYR A 330 -17.83 5.65 8.03
CA TYR A 330 -18.49 5.14 9.25
C TYR A 330 -20.02 5.23 9.10
N ARG A 331 -20.70 4.08 9.01
CA ARG A 331 -22.17 3.99 8.89
C ARG A 331 -22.75 4.88 7.76
N GLY A 332 -22.01 5.04 6.67
CA GLY A 332 -22.36 5.89 5.51
C GLY A 332 -21.95 7.36 5.62
N MET A 333 -21.38 7.81 6.75
CA MET A 333 -20.76 9.13 6.88
C MET A 333 -19.31 9.07 6.37
N PRO A 334 -18.92 9.88 5.37
CA PRO A 334 -17.54 9.98 4.92
C PRO A 334 -16.71 10.84 5.89
N LEU A 335 -15.65 10.25 6.43
CA LEU A 335 -14.57 10.90 7.17
C LEU A 335 -13.46 11.21 6.15
N MET A 336 -13.22 12.48 5.84
CA MET A 336 -12.27 12.90 4.79
C MET A 336 -11.06 13.62 5.37
N GLY A 337 -9.86 13.18 5.00
CA GLY A 337 -8.59 13.77 5.45
C GLY A 337 -7.56 13.86 4.33
N THR A 338 -6.84 14.97 4.27
CA THR A 338 -5.65 15.18 3.41
C THR A 338 -4.37 15.08 4.25
N PRO A 339 -3.18 14.90 3.63
CA PRO A 339 -1.87 14.88 4.30
C PRO A 339 -1.62 16.00 5.32
N GLU A 340 -2.17 17.20 5.09
CA GLU A 340 -2.02 18.36 5.99
C GLU A 340 -2.94 18.29 7.22
N THR A 341 -4.06 17.57 7.13
CA THR A 341 -5.06 17.44 8.19
C THR A 341 -4.81 16.24 9.10
N ILE A 342 -4.18 15.18 8.58
CA ILE A 342 -3.90 13.96 9.33
C ILE A 342 -2.65 14.21 10.19
N ARG A 343 -2.85 14.37 11.49
CA ARG A 343 -1.78 14.80 12.40
C ARG A 343 -0.71 13.71 12.54
N ASP A 344 0.55 14.09 12.36
CA ASP A 344 1.72 13.19 12.27
C ASP A 344 1.64 12.20 11.09
N TRP A 345 0.93 12.58 10.01
CA TRP A 345 1.02 11.93 8.71
C TRP A 345 2.48 11.83 8.24
N ARG A 346 2.84 10.64 7.78
CA ARG A 346 4.06 10.39 7.01
C ARG A 346 3.66 9.55 5.82
N PHE A 347 4.16 9.92 4.66
CA PHE A 347 3.94 9.24 3.39
C PHE A 347 5.25 9.35 2.60
N SER A 348 5.85 8.21 2.30
CA SER A 348 7.09 8.10 1.53
C SER A 348 6.97 6.92 0.57
N PRO A 349 6.40 7.15 -0.63
CA PRO A 349 6.33 6.15 -1.68
C PRO A 349 7.72 5.95 -2.30
N SER A 350 8.03 4.71 -2.65
CA SER A 350 9.10 4.42 -3.60
C SER A 350 8.61 4.68 -5.03
N PRO A 351 9.47 5.12 -5.98
CA PRO A 351 9.12 5.08 -7.39
C PRO A 351 8.99 3.63 -7.85
N PHE A 352 7.89 3.30 -8.51
CA PHE A 352 7.58 1.95 -9.00
C PHE A 352 7.89 1.82 -10.50
N ASN A 353 7.83 0.59 -10.99
CA ASN A 353 7.89 0.25 -12.41
C ASN A 353 6.51 -0.19 -12.88
N ALA A 354 6.24 -0.06 -14.18
CA ALA A 354 5.00 -0.52 -14.80
C ALA A 354 5.26 -0.97 -16.24
N SER A 355 4.38 -1.80 -16.77
CA SER A 355 4.42 -2.30 -18.16
C SER A 355 3.01 -2.36 -18.77
N ALA A 356 2.93 -2.38 -20.10
CA ALA A 356 1.70 -2.73 -20.82
C ALA A 356 1.98 -3.96 -21.70
N VAL A 357 1.33 -5.08 -21.41
CA VAL A 357 1.59 -6.37 -22.09
C VAL A 357 0.25 -7.06 -22.35
N CYS A 358 0.06 -7.62 -23.55
CA CYS A 358 -1.13 -8.38 -23.93
C CYS A 358 -2.48 -7.69 -23.63
N GLY A 359 -2.54 -6.36 -23.78
CA GLY A 359 -3.73 -5.57 -23.49
C GLY A 359 -4.04 -5.39 -22.00
N THR A 360 -3.08 -5.64 -21.10
CA THR A 360 -3.17 -5.36 -19.66
C THR A 360 -2.03 -4.43 -19.24
N PHE A 361 -2.34 -3.45 -18.41
CA PHE A 361 -1.35 -2.57 -17.77
C PHE A 361 -1.05 -3.08 -16.36
N TYR A 362 0.23 -3.32 -16.09
CA TYR A 362 0.74 -3.82 -14.81
C TYR A 362 1.47 -2.73 -14.06
N ILE A 363 1.19 -2.64 -12.77
CA ILE A 363 1.97 -1.88 -11.79
C ILE A 363 2.76 -2.92 -10.99
N ASP A 364 4.08 -2.89 -11.12
CA ASP A 364 4.99 -3.77 -10.39
C ASP A 364 4.92 -3.50 -8.87
N ARG A 365 5.74 -4.23 -8.09
CA ARG A 365 5.92 -4.00 -6.66
C ARG A 365 6.13 -2.51 -6.35
N HIS A 366 5.16 -1.93 -5.64
CA HIS A 366 5.13 -0.53 -5.22
C HIS A 366 5.09 -0.42 -3.70
N ASP A 367 6.21 -0.01 -3.09
CA ASP A 367 6.36 0.09 -1.63
C ASP A 367 6.05 1.51 -1.12
N VAL A 368 4.96 1.65 -0.37
CA VAL A 368 4.44 2.89 0.23
C VAL A 368 4.62 2.84 1.76
N ASN A 369 5.49 3.70 2.30
CA ASN A 369 5.62 3.86 3.75
C ASN A 369 4.59 4.87 4.24
N VAL A 370 3.57 4.43 4.99
CA VAL A 370 2.52 5.30 5.53
C VAL A 370 2.31 5.11 7.04
N SER A 371 2.07 6.20 7.77
CA SER A 371 1.80 6.14 9.22
C SER A 371 0.35 5.73 9.53
N ILE A 372 0.06 4.43 9.41
CA ILE A 372 -1.29 3.87 9.67
C ILE A 372 -1.83 4.21 11.06
N GLY A 373 -1.01 4.18 12.12
CA GLY A 373 -1.47 4.59 13.45
C GLY A 373 -1.84 6.09 13.54
N ALA A 374 -1.29 6.94 12.68
CA ALA A 374 -1.71 8.34 12.56
C ALA A 374 -3.06 8.47 11.85
N ILE A 375 -3.32 7.64 10.84
CA ILE A 375 -4.63 7.51 10.16
C ILE A 375 -5.70 7.02 11.14
N ILE A 376 -5.44 5.93 11.86
CA ILE A 376 -6.39 5.36 12.83
C ILE A 376 -6.70 6.38 13.94
N ALA A 377 -5.67 7.03 14.50
CA ALA A 377 -5.87 8.07 15.52
C ALA A 377 -6.66 9.27 14.99
N TRP A 378 -6.37 9.74 13.77
CA TRP A 378 -7.12 10.81 13.13
C TRP A 378 -8.58 10.43 12.87
N ALA A 379 -8.85 9.23 12.36
CA ALA A 379 -10.22 8.77 12.12
C ALA A 379 -11.02 8.70 13.44
N VAL A 380 -10.40 8.24 14.53
CA VAL A 380 -10.97 8.24 15.88
C VAL A 380 -11.23 9.66 16.38
N ASP A 381 -10.30 10.61 16.23
CA ASP A 381 -10.48 11.98 16.69
C ASP A 381 -11.57 12.73 15.86
N VAL A 382 -11.68 12.45 14.55
CA VAL A 382 -12.79 12.96 13.71
C VAL A 382 -14.14 12.35 14.12
N LEU A 383 -14.18 11.06 14.45
CA LEU A 383 -15.39 10.43 15.00
C LEU A 383 -15.80 11.04 16.34
N VAL A 384 -14.85 11.31 17.23
CA VAL A 384 -15.11 12.01 18.49
C VAL A 384 -15.70 13.40 18.23
N TRP A 385 -15.08 14.18 17.36
CA TRP A 385 -15.56 15.53 17.02
C TRP A 385 -16.97 15.51 16.41
N ALA A 386 -17.24 14.61 15.47
CA ALA A 386 -18.54 14.48 14.82
C ALA A 386 -19.65 14.01 15.77
N ILE A 387 -19.36 13.04 16.66
CA ILE A 387 -20.34 12.46 17.58
C ILE A 387 -20.63 13.38 18.78
N THR A 388 -19.67 14.24 19.15
CA THR A 388 -19.81 15.20 20.26
C THR A 388 -20.25 16.59 19.79
N GLU A 389 -20.66 16.74 18.52
CA GLU A 389 -21.03 18.03 17.88
C GLU A 389 -19.95 19.13 18.05
N GLY A 390 -18.69 18.73 18.20
CA GLY A 390 -17.54 19.60 18.45
C GLY A 390 -17.28 19.96 19.92
N GLU A 391 -17.95 19.35 20.90
CA GLU A 391 -17.64 19.50 22.33
C GLU A 391 -16.25 18.93 22.68
N HIS A 392 -15.81 17.89 21.97
CA HIS A 392 -14.51 17.25 22.17
C HIS A 392 -13.70 17.13 20.86
N ASP A 393 -12.39 17.28 20.99
CA ASP A 393 -11.42 17.34 19.90
C ASP A 393 -10.60 16.06 19.71
N SER A 394 -10.68 15.15 20.68
CA SER A 394 -9.82 13.97 20.76
C SER A 394 -10.40 12.90 21.69
N LEU A 395 -10.04 11.63 21.46
CA LEU A 395 -10.54 10.53 22.30
C LEU A 395 -10.24 10.74 23.80
N GLY A 396 -9.09 11.32 24.13
CA GLY A 396 -8.69 11.61 25.50
C GLY A 396 -9.60 12.62 26.21
N SER A 397 -10.02 13.69 25.52
CA SER A 397 -10.89 14.71 26.13
C SER A 397 -12.31 14.16 26.33
N ALA A 398 -12.85 13.43 25.35
CA ALA A 398 -14.17 12.80 25.45
C ALA A 398 -14.24 11.70 26.52
N LEU A 399 -13.28 10.78 26.58
CA LEU A 399 -13.29 9.72 27.60
C LEU A 399 -13.13 10.28 29.02
N SER A 400 -12.36 11.36 29.19
CA SER A 400 -12.19 12.05 30.49
C SER A 400 -13.49 12.73 30.96
N ALA A 401 -14.21 13.40 30.06
CA ALA A 401 -15.51 13.99 30.37
C ALA A 401 -16.55 12.92 30.74
N MET A 402 -16.63 11.84 29.96
CA MET A 402 -17.52 10.71 30.23
C MET A 402 -17.21 10.02 31.57
N SER A 403 -15.93 9.77 31.88
CA SER A 403 -15.53 9.14 33.14
C SER A 403 -15.82 10.02 34.36
N ALA A 404 -15.61 11.34 34.26
CA ALA A 404 -15.88 12.27 35.34
C ALA A 404 -17.38 12.38 35.69
N GLY A 405 -18.28 12.20 34.71
CA GLY A 405 -19.71 12.08 34.93
C GLY A 405 -20.09 10.76 35.60
N PHE A 406 -19.73 9.63 34.96
CA PHE A 406 -20.06 8.28 35.43
C PHE A 406 -19.52 7.97 36.84
N CYS A 407 -18.25 8.30 37.10
CA CYS A 407 -17.65 8.06 38.41
C CYS A 407 -18.26 8.93 39.53
N ARG A 408 -18.75 10.13 39.21
CA ARG A 408 -19.46 10.97 40.18
C ARG A 408 -20.79 10.35 40.56
N ALA A 409 -21.58 9.92 39.58
CA ALA A 409 -22.85 9.24 39.82
C ALA A 409 -22.69 7.94 40.63
N LEU A 410 -21.64 7.16 40.39
CA LEU A 410 -21.30 6.00 41.23
C LEU A 410 -20.94 6.40 42.67
N GLY A 411 -20.31 7.56 42.87
CA GLY A 411 -20.05 8.13 44.20
C GLY A 411 -21.35 8.52 44.91
N ASP A 412 -22.19 9.32 44.23
CA ASP A 412 -23.48 9.79 44.75
C ASP A 412 -24.39 8.60 45.12
N PHE A 413 -24.52 7.62 44.22
CA PHE A 413 -25.27 6.36 44.46
C PHE A 413 -24.73 5.60 45.68
N ALA A 414 -23.41 5.57 45.89
CA ALA A 414 -22.81 4.89 47.02
C ALA A 414 -23.10 5.59 48.36
N ASP A 415 -23.03 6.93 48.42
CA ASP A 415 -23.40 7.69 49.62
C ASP A 415 -24.92 7.60 49.92
N GLU A 416 -25.79 7.44 48.91
CA GLU A 416 -27.22 7.17 49.11
C GLU A 416 -27.53 5.75 49.63
N ASN A 417 -26.78 4.73 49.19
CA ASN A 417 -27.12 3.33 49.43
C ASN A 417 -26.26 2.63 50.51
N VAL A 418 -25.16 3.24 50.96
CA VAL A 418 -24.24 2.63 51.95
C VAL A 418 -24.00 3.57 53.12
N ASP A 419 -24.50 3.19 54.30
CA ASP A 419 -24.28 3.87 55.58
C ASP A 419 -22.80 3.78 56.05
N TYR A 420 -21.95 4.61 55.43
CA TYR A 420 -20.55 4.84 55.75
C TYR A 420 -20.11 6.22 55.23
N ALA A 421 -19.82 7.16 56.12
CA ALA A 421 -19.45 8.53 55.74
C ALA A 421 -18.21 8.58 54.83
N GLY A 422 -18.32 9.23 53.67
CA GLY A 422 -17.25 9.31 52.67
C GLY A 422 -17.05 8.00 51.92
N VAL A 423 -18.13 7.26 51.65
CA VAL A 423 -18.08 6.11 50.73
C VAL A 423 -18.12 6.59 49.28
N GLY A 424 -18.91 7.62 48.97
CA GLY A 424 -18.99 8.22 47.64
C GLY A 424 -17.66 8.79 47.17
N ASP A 425 -16.98 9.61 47.99
CA ASP A 425 -15.61 10.10 47.74
C ASP A 425 -14.63 8.96 47.36
N ARG A 426 -14.73 7.81 48.04
CA ARG A 426 -13.86 6.65 47.79
C ARG A 426 -14.25 5.91 46.51
N VAL A 427 -15.55 5.72 46.26
CA VAL A 427 -16.02 5.08 45.03
C VAL A 427 -15.69 5.95 43.82
N PHE A 428 -15.89 7.27 43.90
CA PHE A 428 -15.45 8.24 42.91
C PHE A 428 -13.93 8.15 42.64
N GLY A 429 -13.10 8.18 43.69
CA GLY A 429 -11.65 8.11 43.56
C GLY A 429 -11.15 6.78 42.98
N ILE A 430 -11.73 5.65 43.40
CA ILE A 430 -11.40 4.32 42.87
C ILE A 430 -11.83 4.21 41.41
N CYS A 431 -13.07 4.61 41.08
CA CYS A 431 -13.60 4.60 39.72
C CYS A 431 -12.72 5.45 38.79
N THR A 432 -12.43 6.69 39.18
CA THR A 432 -11.61 7.62 38.39
C THR A 432 -10.22 7.02 38.12
N SER A 433 -9.56 6.47 39.14
CA SER A 433 -8.23 5.85 38.99
C SER A 433 -8.23 4.61 38.09
N GLN A 434 -9.28 3.77 38.15
CA GLN A 434 -9.40 2.59 37.29
C GLN A 434 -9.73 2.96 35.84
N VAL A 435 -10.64 3.91 35.62
CA VAL A 435 -11.01 4.37 34.28
C VAL A 435 -9.86 5.14 33.64
N GLU A 436 -9.15 6.01 34.38
CA GLU A 436 -7.90 6.62 33.91
C GLU A 436 -6.84 5.57 33.54
N SER A 437 -6.72 4.47 34.30
CA SER A 437 -5.80 3.36 33.96
C SER A 437 -6.18 2.64 32.66
N LEU A 438 -7.47 2.52 32.35
CA LEU A 438 -7.97 1.96 31.09
C LEU A 438 -7.77 2.94 29.92
N ILE A 439 -8.16 4.21 30.09
CA ILE A 439 -7.96 5.28 29.11
C ILE A 439 -6.47 5.41 28.76
N ASN A 440 -5.58 5.47 29.74
CA ASN A 440 -4.14 5.56 29.50
C ASN A 440 -3.55 4.32 28.81
N ARG A 441 -4.16 3.13 28.95
CA ARG A 441 -3.75 1.93 28.20
C ARG A 441 -4.21 2.01 26.74
N ALA A 442 -5.48 2.36 26.50
CA ALA A 442 -6.02 2.52 25.15
C ALA A 442 -5.31 3.63 24.36
N LEU A 443 -5.11 4.80 24.98
CA LEU A 443 -4.38 5.91 24.36
C LEU A 443 -2.91 5.56 24.10
N ARG A 444 -2.23 4.77 24.96
CA ARG A 444 -0.87 4.31 24.68
C ARG A 444 -0.82 3.35 23.50
N ALA A 445 -1.71 2.35 23.42
CA ALA A 445 -1.78 1.47 22.25
C ALA A 445 -1.96 2.27 20.95
N LEU A 446 -2.84 3.28 20.96
CA LEU A 446 -3.07 4.17 19.82
C LEU A 446 -1.83 5.05 19.49
N ILE A 447 -1.12 5.56 20.51
CA ILE A 447 0.08 6.41 20.34
C ILE A 447 1.30 5.58 19.91
N ASP A 448 1.49 4.39 20.45
CA ASP A 448 2.60 3.50 20.12
C ASP A 448 2.46 3.00 18.66
N ALA A 449 1.24 2.65 18.23
CA ALA A 449 0.93 2.38 16.82
C ALA A 449 1.19 3.58 15.90
N ARG A 450 1.00 4.81 16.39
CA ARG A 450 1.16 6.08 15.65
C ARG A 450 2.61 6.52 15.44
N ILE A 451 3.57 5.93 16.16
CA ILE A 451 5.00 6.24 16.02
C ILE A 451 5.64 5.47 14.86
N GLY A 452 5.03 4.36 14.42
CA GLY A 452 5.49 3.58 13.27
C GLY A 452 5.07 4.17 11.90
N THR A 453 5.95 4.02 10.92
CA THR A 453 5.55 3.90 9.50
C THR A 453 5.33 2.43 9.21
N SER A 454 4.17 2.08 8.65
CA SER A 454 3.90 0.74 8.16
C SER A 454 4.23 0.71 6.66
N PRO A 455 5.06 -0.23 6.18
CA PRO A 455 5.15 -0.49 4.76
C PRO A 455 3.85 -1.14 4.30
N ILE A 456 3.19 -0.51 3.34
CA ILE A 456 2.24 -1.14 2.44
C ILE A 456 3.02 -1.49 1.18
N THR A 457 2.94 -2.72 0.70
CA THR A 457 3.33 -3.08 -0.66
C THR A 457 2.05 -3.22 -1.48
N LEU A 458 2.02 -2.63 -2.68
CA LEU A 458 0.95 -2.79 -3.67
C LEU A 458 1.52 -3.43 -4.95
N ARG A 459 0.66 -4.11 -5.70
CA ARG A 459 0.90 -4.62 -7.06
C ARG A 459 -0.42 -4.58 -7.81
N GLY A 460 -0.48 -4.00 -9.01
CA GLY A 460 -1.73 -3.68 -9.69
C GLY A 460 -1.84 -4.24 -11.09
N GLU A 461 -3.06 -4.56 -11.54
CA GLU A 461 -3.35 -4.83 -12.95
C GLU A 461 -4.65 -4.13 -13.40
N ALA A 462 -4.67 -3.60 -14.63
CA ALA A 462 -5.85 -2.98 -15.24
C ALA A 462 -5.95 -3.30 -16.74
N PRO A 463 -7.12 -3.72 -17.27
CA PRO A 463 -7.28 -3.96 -18.70
C PRO A 463 -7.17 -2.67 -19.52
N VAL A 464 -6.35 -2.68 -20.57
CA VAL A 464 -6.23 -1.60 -21.55
C VAL A 464 -7.48 -1.57 -22.43
N THR A 465 -7.97 -0.36 -22.75
CA THR A 465 -9.12 -0.16 -23.66
C THR A 465 -8.84 0.75 -24.85
N GLY A 466 -7.63 1.30 -24.93
CA GLY A 466 -7.22 2.26 -25.95
C GLY A 466 -5.87 2.88 -25.60
N PRO A 467 -5.28 3.68 -26.51
CA PRO A 467 -3.87 4.09 -26.44
C PRO A 467 -3.51 4.96 -25.22
N SER A 468 -4.52 5.45 -24.49
CA SER A 468 -4.35 6.23 -23.26
C SER A 468 -5.53 6.01 -22.29
N SER A 469 -6.13 4.81 -22.26
CA SER A 469 -7.31 4.53 -21.43
C SER A 469 -7.28 3.13 -20.83
N LEU A 470 -7.57 3.04 -19.53
CA LEU A 470 -7.66 1.82 -18.74
C LEU A 470 -9.10 1.60 -18.27
N ARG A 471 -9.47 0.33 -18.04
CA ARG A 471 -10.62 -0.03 -17.20
C ARG A 471 -10.25 0.07 -15.71
N PRO A 472 -11.24 0.03 -14.80
CA PRO A 472 -10.98 -0.27 -13.41
C PRO A 472 -10.14 -1.55 -13.29
N GLY A 473 -9.11 -1.47 -12.47
CA GLY A 473 -8.16 -2.54 -12.18
C GLY A 473 -8.30 -3.06 -10.74
N THR A 474 -7.44 -4.00 -10.40
CA THR A 474 -7.33 -4.60 -9.06
C THR A 474 -5.96 -4.34 -8.45
N TRP A 475 -5.92 -4.31 -7.12
CA TRP A 475 -4.72 -4.29 -6.30
C TRP A 475 -4.58 -5.63 -5.55
N ASP A 476 -3.43 -6.27 -5.67
CA ASP A 476 -2.89 -7.11 -4.59
C ASP A 476 -2.11 -6.20 -3.64
N GLY A 477 -2.32 -6.38 -2.33
CA GLY A 477 -1.67 -5.60 -1.30
C GLY A 477 -1.11 -6.46 -0.17
N THR A 478 -0.07 -5.96 0.49
CA THR A 478 0.48 -6.53 1.73
C THR A 478 0.73 -5.42 2.71
N LEU A 479 0.33 -5.63 3.97
CA LEU A 479 0.54 -4.71 5.08
C LEU A 479 0.96 -5.51 6.32
N LEU A 480 2.06 -5.10 6.95
CA LEU A 480 2.52 -5.62 8.27
C LEU A 480 2.61 -7.16 8.38
N GLY A 481 2.82 -7.87 7.25
CA GLY A 481 2.87 -9.33 7.22
C GLY A 481 1.50 -9.99 7.10
N SER A 482 0.54 -9.36 6.41
CA SER A 482 -0.73 -9.95 5.99
C SER A 482 -1.16 -9.37 4.64
N GLY A 483 -1.86 -10.17 3.83
CA GLY A 483 -2.31 -9.77 2.49
C GLY A 483 -3.69 -9.11 2.51
N PHE A 484 -3.93 -8.18 1.61
CA PHE A 484 -5.23 -7.56 1.36
C PHE A 484 -5.46 -7.33 -0.13
N THR A 485 -6.71 -7.12 -0.52
CA THR A 485 -7.10 -6.81 -1.91
C THR A 485 -7.62 -5.39 -2.05
N GLY A 486 -7.70 -4.91 -3.28
CA GLY A 486 -8.37 -3.65 -3.58
C GLY A 486 -8.80 -3.54 -5.03
N ASP A 487 -9.54 -2.48 -5.33
CA ASP A 487 -9.89 -2.06 -6.69
C ASP A 487 -9.27 -0.68 -6.96
N TRP A 488 -9.05 -0.31 -8.21
CA TRP A 488 -8.69 1.06 -8.58
C TRP A 488 -9.28 1.48 -9.92
N SER A 489 -9.27 2.79 -10.18
CA SER A 489 -9.57 3.38 -11.49
C SER A 489 -8.68 4.59 -11.73
N ALA A 490 -8.40 4.89 -12.99
CA ALA A 490 -7.50 5.98 -13.39
C ALA A 490 -8.05 6.75 -14.60
N MET A 491 -7.82 8.06 -14.63
CA MET A 491 -8.15 8.95 -15.74
C MET A 491 -6.97 9.92 -16.00
N ARG A 492 -6.71 10.21 -17.28
CA ARG A 492 -5.63 11.08 -17.80
C ARG A 492 -6.23 12.34 -18.43
#